data_AF-A0A9E1JAB7-F1
#
_entry.id   AF-A0A9E1JAB7-F1
#
_cell.length_a   1.000
_cell.length_b   1.000
_cell.length_c   1.000
_cell.angle_alpha   90.00
_cell.angle_beta   90.00
_cell.angle_gamma   90.00
#
_symmetry.space_group_name_H-M   'P 1'
#
loop_
_entity.id
_entity.type
_entity.pdbx_description
1 polymer ?
#
loop_
_entity_poly.entity_id
_entity_poly.type
_entity_poly.pdbx_seq_one_letter_code
_entity_poly.pdbx_strand_id
1 'polypeptide(L)'
;MEELIEEHSILRGATFGFIHTLIPLIGFYTGWSINRFLKILSNGAIAGIVGIVFAHIIADFIAALADPDLQSAAYGIVIGGFLPLLAVPFLEKYVTKSKYHTVVGDHEDLKKDLKKKHR
;
A
#
# COMPACT_ATOMS: atom_id res chain seq x y z
N MET A 1 26.69 -26.77 8.56
CA MET A 1 25.22 -26.98 8.42
C MET A 1 24.48 -25.69 8.75
N GLU A 2 24.84 -25.00 9.84
CA GLU A 2 24.32 -23.66 10.18
C GLU A 2 24.55 -22.63 9.06
N GLU A 3 25.76 -22.54 8.48
CA GLU A 3 26.07 -21.59 7.40
C GLU A 3 25.20 -21.78 6.14
N LEU A 4 24.89 -23.03 5.76
CA LEU A 4 24.00 -23.34 4.63
C LEU A 4 22.53 -23.02 4.93
N ILE A 5 22.09 -23.22 6.18
CA ILE A 5 20.72 -22.87 6.62
C ILE A 5 20.56 -21.35 6.66
N GLU A 6 21.58 -20.64 7.15
CA GLU A 6 21.62 -19.18 7.22
C GLU A 6 21.68 -18.54 5.82
N GLU A 7 22.53 -19.05 4.92
CA GLU A 7 22.60 -18.60 3.52
C GLU A 7 21.24 -18.78 2.80
N HIS A 8 20.56 -19.92 3.00
CA HIS A 8 19.21 -20.13 2.49
C HIS A 8 18.19 -19.15 3.07
N SER A 9 18.31 -18.80 4.36
CA SER A 9 17.40 -17.84 5.01
C SER A 9 17.60 -16.41 4.50
N ILE A 10 18.86 -15.99 4.28
CA ILE A 10 19.21 -14.67 3.74
C ILE A 10 18.72 -14.54 2.30
N LEU A 11 18.98 -15.54 1.46
CA LEU A 11 18.57 -15.52 0.05
C LEU A 11 17.05 -15.50 -0.11
N ARG A 12 16.33 -16.20 0.78
CA ARG A 12 14.87 -16.17 0.83
C ARG A 12 14.34 -14.80 1.25
N GLY A 13 14.88 -14.23 2.32
CA GLY A 13 14.54 -12.87 2.76
C GLY A 13 14.80 -11.84 1.66
N ALA A 14 15.91 -11.98 0.93
CA ALA A 14 16.23 -11.13 -0.22
C ALA A 14 15.22 -11.30 -1.38
N THR A 15 14.82 -12.53 -1.69
CA THR A 15 13.82 -12.82 -2.74
C THR A 15 12.45 -12.25 -2.37
N PHE A 16 12.00 -12.47 -1.13
CA PHE A 16 10.76 -11.89 -0.63
C PHE A 16 10.80 -10.36 -0.70
N GLY A 17 11.85 -9.75 -0.14
CA GLY A 17 12.01 -8.30 -0.12
C GLY A 17 12.08 -7.69 -1.52
N PHE A 18 12.74 -8.36 -2.46
CA PHE A 18 12.79 -7.95 -3.86
C PHE A 18 11.40 -7.96 -4.50
N ILE A 19 10.66 -9.07 -4.41
CA ILE A 19 9.31 -9.18 -4.99
C ILE A 19 8.35 -8.18 -4.33
N HIS A 20 8.35 -8.12 -3.00
CA HIS A 20 7.51 -7.24 -2.20
C HIS A 20 7.69 -5.77 -2.57
N THR A 21 8.93 -5.32 -2.82
CA THR A 21 9.21 -3.92 -3.16
C THR A 21 9.06 -3.62 -4.65
N LEU A 22 9.34 -4.59 -5.52
CA LEU A 22 9.27 -4.40 -6.98
C LEU A 22 7.83 -4.15 -7.46
N ILE A 23 6.87 -4.89 -6.92
CA ILE A 23 5.45 -4.77 -7.31
C ILE A 23 4.89 -3.35 -7.08
N PRO A 24 4.95 -2.76 -5.87
CA PRO A 24 4.47 -1.41 -5.63
C PRO A 24 5.31 -0.37 -6.39
N LEU A 25 6.62 -0.58 -6.56
CA LEU A 25 7.48 0.31 -7.35
C LEU A 25 7.00 0.41 -8.81
N ILE A 26 6.73 -0.74 -9.45
CA ILE A 26 6.16 -0.78 -10.81
C ILE A 26 4.78 -0.08 -10.82
N GLY A 27 3.92 -0.37 -9.83
CA GLY A 27 2.62 0.30 -9.71
C GLY A 27 2.72 1.83 -9.64
N PHE A 28 3.67 2.35 -8.86
CA PHE A 28 3.91 3.79 -8.75
C PHE A 28 4.41 4.41 -10.05
N TYR A 29 5.39 3.79 -10.71
CA TYR A 29 5.98 4.34 -11.94
C TYR A 29 5.11 4.19 -13.18
N THR A 30 4.32 3.11 -13.28
CA THR A 30 3.41 2.88 -14.41
C THR A 30 2.12 3.70 -14.31
N GLY A 31 1.86 4.33 -13.16
CA GLY A 31 0.61 5.04 -12.91
C GLY A 31 -0.59 4.10 -12.78
N TRP A 32 -0.38 2.78 -12.59
CA TRP A 32 -1.41 1.83 -12.21
C TRP A 32 -1.82 2.13 -10.77
N SER A 33 -2.72 3.08 -10.61
CA SER A 33 -3.25 3.47 -9.32
C SER A 33 -4.72 3.13 -9.27
N ILE A 34 -5.05 2.13 -8.46
CA ILE A 34 -6.42 1.90 -7.99
C ILE A 34 -7.04 3.20 -7.45
N ASN A 35 -6.22 4.15 -6.96
CA ASN A 35 -6.68 5.47 -6.53
C ASN A 35 -7.39 6.23 -7.65
N ARG A 36 -7.04 6.06 -8.93
CA ARG A 36 -7.74 6.73 -10.03
C ARG A 36 -9.19 6.22 -10.16
N PHE A 37 -9.42 4.92 -9.98
CA PHE A 37 -10.77 4.35 -9.93
C PHE A 37 -11.50 4.69 -8.63
N LEU A 38 -10.83 4.57 -7.48
CA LEU A 38 -11.42 4.87 -6.17
C LEU A 38 -11.72 6.36 -5.98
N LYS A 39 -10.98 7.27 -6.61
CA LYS A 39 -11.24 8.73 -6.59
C LYS A 39 -12.58 9.11 -7.20
N ILE A 40 -13.07 8.33 -8.16
CA ILE A 40 -14.41 8.55 -8.73
C ILE A 40 -15.49 8.30 -7.66
N LEU A 41 -15.20 7.44 -6.69
CA LEU A 41 -16.15 6.97 -5.67
C LEU A 41 -15.89 7.54 -4.27
N SER A 42 -14.76 8.23 -4.02
CA SER A 42 -14.33 8.62 -2.67
C SER A 42 -13.46 9.89 -2.63
N ASN A 43 -13.20 10.41 -1.43
CA ASN A 43 -12.26 11.52 -1.20
C ASN A 43 -10.83 11.11 -1.62
N GLY A 44 -10.09 11.98 -2.33
CA GLY A 44 -8.74 11.70 -2.84
C GLY A 44 -7.76 11.18 -1.79
N ALA A 45 -7.87 11.65 -0.55
CA ALA A 45 -7.05 11.16 0.57
C ALA A 45 -7.40 9.72 0.99
N ILE A 46 -8.70 9.38 1.09
CA ILE A 46 -9.17 8.03 1.42
C ILE A 46 -8.81 7.07 0.30
N ALA A 47 -9.03 7.47 -0.95
CA ALA A 47 -8.60 6.71 -2.13
C ALA A 47 -7.11 6.39 -2.06
N GLY A 48 -6.29 7.38 -1.69
CA GLY A 48 -4.85 7.24 -1.49
C GLY A 48 -4.47 6.18 -0.47
N ILE A 49 -5.04 6.25 0.74
CA ILE A 49 -4.79 5.30 1.82
C ILE A 49 -5.18 3.88 1.39
N VAL A 50 -6.40 3.72 0.85
CA VAL A 50 -6.92 2.41 0.44
C VAL A 50 -6.05 1.80 -0.64
N GLY A 51 -5.65 2.55 -1.67
CA GLY A 51 -4.84 1.97 -2.74
C GLY A 51 -3.39 1.68 -2.35
N ILE A 52 -2.77 2.45 -1.44
CA ILE A 52 -1.44 2.09 -0.91
C ILE A 52 -1.52 0.78 -0.16
N VAL A 53 -2.48 0.64 0.76
CA VAL A 53 -2.66 -0.59 1.55
C VAL A 53 -2.99 -1.76 0.62
N PHE A 54 -3.88 -1.58 -0.36
CA PHE A 54 -4.21 -2.61 -1.33
C PHE A 54 -2.97 -3.07 -2.12
N ALA A 55 -2.16 -2.15 -2.62
CA ALA A 55 -0.94 -2.49 -3.35
C ALA A 55 0.03 -3.31 -2.50
N HIS A 56 0.16 -2.98 -1.20
CA HIS A 56 0.99 -3.75 -0.27
C HIS A 56 0.42 -5.15 -0.03
N ILE A 57 -0.89 -5.30 0.19
CA ILE A 57 -1.52 -6.62 0.38
C ILE A 57 -1.25 -7.54 -0.82
N ILE A 58 -1.36 -7.02 -2.05
CA ILE A 58 -1.08 -7.79 -3.26
C ILE A 58 0.41 -8.13 -3.37
N ALA A 59 1.29 -7.18 -3.03
CA ALA A 59 2.73 -7.43 -3.03
C ALA A 59 3.14 -8.49 -2.01
N ASP A 60 2.61 -8.42 -0.79
CA ASP A 60 2.82 -9.41 0.27
C ASP A 60 2.28 -10.78 -0.12
N PHE A 61 1.10 -10.83 -0.74
CA PHE A 61 0.51 -12.08 -1.22
C PHE A 61 1.39 -12.75 -2.28
N ILE A 62 1.84 -12.00 -3.29
CA ILE A 62 2.69 -12.54 -4.36
C ILE A 62 4.06 -12.94 -3.81
N ALA A 63 4.65 -12.14 -2.92
CA ALA A 63 5.91 -12.47 -2.27
C ALA A 63 5.80 -13.73 -1.38
N ALA A 64 4.71 -13.88 -0.64
CA ALA A 64 4.44 -15.06 0.17
C ALA A 64 4.16 -16.31 -0.68
N LEU A 65 3.54 -16.17 -1.86
CA LEU A 65 3.38 -17.29 -2.79
C LEU A 65 4.71 -17.75 -3.41
N ALA A 66 5.65 -16.83 -3.61
CA ALA A 66 6.97 -17.13 -4.15
C ALA A 66 7.90 -17.80 -3.12
N ASP A 67 7.58 -17.72 -1.82
CA ASP A 67 8.31 -18.41 -0.75
C ASP A 67 7.54 -19.69 -0.32
N PRO A 68 8.09 -20.90 -0.54
CA PRO A 68 7.43 -22.17 -0.22
C PRO A 68 6.95 -22.31 1.24
N ASP A 69 7.60 -21.69 2.22
CA ASP A 69 7.18 -21.82 3.62
C ASP A 69 6.08 -20.82 3.98
N LEU A 70 6.01 -19.68 3.28
CA LEU A 70 5.00 -18.64 3.53
C LEU A 70 3.72 -18.86 2.71
N GLN A 71 3.71 -19.77 1.74
CA GLN A 71 2.53 -20.09 0.92
C GLN A 71 1.29 -20.42 1.76
N SER A 72 1.47 -21.17 2.85
CA SER A 72 0.36 -21.52 3.76
C SER A 72 -0.26 -20.31 4.46
N ALA A 73 0.53 -19.25 4.69
CA ALA A 73 0.09 -18.01 5.30
C ALA A 73 -0.45 -16.98 4.29
N ALA A 74 -0.25 -17.18 2.99
CA ALA A 74 -0.57 -16.19 1.94
C ALA A 74 -2.03 -15.70 1.99
N TYR A 75 -3.00 -16.60 2.14
CA TYR A 75 -4.41 -16.20 2.29
C TYR A 75 -4.69 -15.47 3.61
N GLY A 76 -4.01 -15.86 4.69
CA GLY A 76 -4.08 -15.19 6.00
C GLY A 76 -3.55 -13.76 5.93
N ILE A 77 -2.46 -13.53 5.19
CA ILE A 77 -1.91 -12.20 4.90
C ILE A 77 -2.94 -11.33 4.18
N VAL A 78 -3.61 -11.87 3.16
CA VAL A 78 -4.65 -11.13 2.42
C VAL A 78 -5.80 -10.74 3.34
N ILE A 79 -6.39 -11.70 4.05
CA ILE A 79 -7.53 -11.46 4.94
C ILE A 79 -7.14 -10.49 6.07
N GLY A 80 -5.99 -10.72 6.70
CA GLY A 80 -5.47 -9.88 7.78
C GLY A 80 -5.14 -8.47 7.31
N GLY A 81 -4.59 -8.31 6.12
CA GLY A 81 -4.26 -7.01 5.53
C GLY A 81 -5.49 -6.17 5.19
N PHE A 82 -6.60 -6.80 4.80
CA PHE A 82 -7.86 -6.09 4.56
C PHE A 82 -8.55 -5.62 5.84
N LEU A 83 -8.33 -6.30 6.97
CA LEU A 83 -9.04 -6.03 8.21
C LEU A 83 -8.88 -4.56 8.72
N PRO A 84 -7.66 -3.96 8.73
CA PRO A 84 -7.48 -2.55 9.10
C PRO A 84 -8.21 -1.54 8.19
N LEU A 85 -8.51 -1.88 6.93
CA LEU A 85 -9.18 -0.95 6.02
C LEU A 85 -10.59 -0.58 6.48
N LEU A 86 -11.24 -1.46 7.26
CA LEU A 86 -12.54 -1.17 7.85
C LEU A 86 -12.51 0.00 8.84
N ALA A 87 -11.33 0.30 9.42
CA ALA A 87 -11.15 1.42 10.34
C ALA A 87 -10.97 2.77 9.63
N VAL A 88 -10.60 2.80 8.34
CA VAL A 88 -10.32 4.02 7.58
C VAL A 88 -11.42 5.09 7.68
N PRO A 89 -12.73 4.79 7.48
CA PRO A 89 -13.77 5.82 7.59
C PRO A 89 -13.90 6.40 9.01
N PHE A 90 -13.65 5.59 10.04
CA PHE A 90 -13.65 6.05 11.42
C PHE A 90 -12.43 6.93 11.71
N LEU A 91 -11.24 6.50 11.28
CA LEU A 91 -10.00 7.26 11.45
C LEU A 91 -10.10 8.62 10.76
N GLU A 92 -10.66 8.68 9.56
CA GLU A 92 -10.88 9.96 8.84
C GLU A 92 -11.81 10.92 9.60
N LYS A 93 -12.80 10.39 10.34
CA LYS A 93 -13.76 11.20 11.11
C LYS A 93 -13.19 11.68 12.45
N TYR A 94 -12.41 10.84 13.12
CA TYR A 94 -12.02 11.06 14.53
C TYR A 94 -10.55 11.48 14.71
N VAL A 95 -9.67 11.20 13.75
CA VAL A 95 -8.28 11.66 13.80
C VAL A 95 -8.22 13.08 13.26
N THR A 96 -7.95 14.05 14.14
CA THR A 96 -7.82 15.45 13.78
C THR A 96 -6.71 15.64 12.75
N LYS A 97 -7.09 16.08 11.54
CA LYS A 97 -6.13 16.50 10.51
C LYS A 97 -5.34 17.69 11.04
N SER A 98 -4.01 17.56 11.08
CA SER A 98 -3.09 18.63 11.44
C SER A 98 -3.40 19.93 10.67
N LYS A 99 -3.17 21.10 11.28
CA LYS A 99 -3.22 22.42 10.61
C LYS A 99 -2.29 22.49 9.39
N TYR A 100 -1.25 21.66 9.39
CA TYR A 100 -0.37 21.37 8.27
C TYR A 100 -0.83 20.08 7.58
N HIS A 101 -2.07 20.03 7.12
CA HIS A 101 -2.56 18.88 6.36
C HIS A 101 -1.59 18.65 5.22
N THR A 102 -0.88 17.52 5.24
CA THR A 102 -0.06 17.09 4.12
C THR A 102 -0.99 17.09 2.93
N VAL A 103 -0.65 17.80 1.86
CA VAL A 103 -1.50 17.82 0.67
C VAL A 103 -1.41 16.41 0.08
N VAL A 104 -2.41 15.57 0.38
CA VAL A 104 -2.49 14.19 -0.08
C VAL A 104 -3.46 14.17 -1.24
N GLY A 105 -2.96 13.92 -2.43
CA GLY A 105 -3.75 13.94 -3.64
C GLY A 105 -2.85 13.81 -4.87
N ASP A 106 -3.44 13.59 -6.04
CA ASP A 106 -2.64 13.67 -7.26
C ASP A 106 -2.44 15.13 -7.66
N HIS A 107 -1.77 15.33 -8.79
CA HIS A 107 -1.50 16.66 -9.33
C HIS A 107 -2.78 17.53 -9.46
N GLU A 108 -3.94 16.95 -9.76
CA GLU A 108 -5.20 17.70 -9.90
C GLU A 108 -5.76 18.16 -8.56
N ASP A 109 -5.67 17.32 -7.52
CA ASP A 109 -6.09 17.68 -6.16
C ASP A 109 -5.19 18.80 -5.61
N LEU A 110 -3.87 18.68 -5.78
CA LEU A 110 -2.88 19.70 -5.43
C LEU A 110 -3.18 21.04 -6.12
N LYS A 111 -3.46 21.00 -7.43
CA LYS A 111 -3.78 22.19 -8.23
C LYS A 111 -5.08 22.85 -7.77
N LYS A 112 -6.09 22.06 -7.39
CA LYS A 112 -7.36 22.56 -6.85
C LYS A 112 -7.17 23.24 -5.50
N ASP A 113 -6.39 22.63 -4.60
CA ASP A 113 -6.12 23.17 -3.27
C ASP A 113 -5.26 24.44 -3.32
N LEU A 114 -4.25 24.48 -4.19
CA LEU A 114 -3.43 25.68 -4.42
C LEU A 114 -4.26 26.85 -4.95
N LYS A 115 -5.18 26.60 -5.90
CA LYS A 115 -6.10 27.63 -6.41
C LYS A 115 -7.07 28.16 -5.36
N LYS A 116 -7.45 27.34 -4.38
CA LYS A 116 -8.41 27.71 -3.32
C LYS A 116 -7.81 28.67 -2.28
N LYS A 117 -6.49 28.65 -2.09
CA LYS A 117 -5.76 29.57 -1.18
C LYS A 117 -5.54 30.97 -1.74
N HIS A 118 -5.77 31.18 -3.04
CA HIS A 118 -5.56 32.47 -3.73
C HIS A 118 -6.88 33.16 -4.15
N ARG A 119 -7.96 32.99 -3.38
CA ARG A 119 -9.19 33.79 -3.50
C ARG A 119 -9.48 34.55 -2.22
#